data_AF-A0A7K0YQC5-F1
#
_entry.id   AF-A0A7K0YQC5-F1
#
_cell.length_a   1.000
_cell.length_b   1.000
_cell.length_c   1.000
_cell.angle_alpha   90.00
_cell.angle_beta   90.00
_cell.angle_gamma   90.00
#
_symmetry.space_group_name_H-M   'P 1'
#
loop_
_entity.id
_entity.type
_entity.pdbx_description
1 polymer ?
#
loop_
_entity_poly.entity_id
_entity_poly.type
_entity_poly.pdbx_seq_one_letter_code
_entity_poly.pdbx_strand_id
1 'polypeptide(L)'
;IDESEVLTPADEAHHIDKFKFTTPFVCGATNLGEALRRISEGAAMIRSKGEAGTGNVVEAVRHLRSIFGDIKKIGTADSAELFEWAKRLQAPLSLVQEIAETGQLPVPLFCAGGLATPADAAFAMQLGAHSVFVGSGIFKSDNPALRAKAIVEATTHFMDADVLARVSTAIGAPMTGIGMDEINQRYAERGW
;
A
#
# COMPACT_ATOMS: atom_id res chain seq x y z
N ILE A 1 -2.78 8.76 -12.45
CA ILE A 1 -4.02 9.22 -11.76
C ILE A 1 -4.23 8.30 -10.57
N ASP A 2 -4.46 8.83 -9.37
CA ASP A 2 -4.81 8.01 -8.20
C ASP A 2 -6.34 7.97 -8.06
N GLU A 3 -6.93 6.80 -8.24
CA GLU A 3 -8.34 6.56 -7.92
C GLU A 3 -8.45 6.30 -6.41
N SER A 4 -8.57 7.39 -5.65
CA SER A 4 -8.32 7.39 -4.21
C SER A 4 -9.58 7.28 -3.36
N GLU A 5 -9.59 6.29 -2.47
CA GLU A 5 -10.57 6.04 -1.41
C GLU A 5 -10.62 7.14 -0.33
N VAL A 6 -9.57 7.98 -0.26
CA VAL A 6 -9.48 9.10 0.67
C VAL A 6 -10.45 10.21 0.26
N LEU A 7 -10.75 10.32 -1.03
CA LEU A 7 -11.79 11.19 -1.54
C LEU A 7 -13.17 10.55 -1.34
N THR A 8 -14.22 11.37 -1.34
CA THR A 8 -15.60 10.85 -1.31
C THR A 8 -15.86 10.07 -2.60
N PRO A 9 -16.28 8.79 -2.54
CA PRO A 9 -16.62 8.02 -3.73
C PRO A 9 -17.71 8.71 -4.56
N ALA A 10 -17.53 8.72 -5.87
CA ALA A 10 -18.52 9.25 -6.81
C ALA A 10 -19.50 8.17 -7.31
N ASP A 11 -19.07 6.90 -7.27
CA ASP A 11 -19.84 5.70 -7.56
C ASP A 11 -19.54 4.71 -6.43
N GLU A 12 -20.55 3.96 -5.97
CA GLU A 12 -20.43 2.97 -4.87
C GLU A 12 -20.41 1.53 -5.39
N ALA A 13 -20.56 1.34 -6.71
CA ALA A 13 -20.69 0.03 -7.35
C ALA A 13 -19.61 -0.22 -8.42
N HIS A 14 -19.12 0.82 -9.11
CA HIS A 14 -18.13 0.67 -10.19
C HIS A 14 -16.91 1.56 -10.02
N HIS A 15 -15.73 0.96 -10.14
CA HIS A 15 -14.50 1.69 -10.32
C HIS A 15 -14.36 2.11 -11.79
N ILE A 16 -13.47 3.05 -12.06
CA ILE A 16 -13.18 3.54 -13.40
C ILE A 16 -12.66 2.38 -14.27
N ASP A 17 -13.15 2.29 -15.51
CA ASP A 17 -12.56 1.48 -16.58
C ASP A 17 -11.27 2.16 -17.07
N LYS A 18 -10.13 1.75 -16.48
CA LYS A 18 -8.85 2.45 -16.62
C LYS A 18 -8.20 2.18 -17.98
N PHE A 19 -8.62 1.12 -18.70
CA PHE A 19 -8.12 0.82 -20.06
C PHE A 19 -8.52 1.86 -21.12
N LYS A 20 -9.54 2.69 -20.84
CA LYS A 20 -9.94 3.79 -21.73
C LYS A 20 -9.00 5.00 -21.69
N PHE A 21 -7.96 4.96 -20.87
CA PHE A 21 -7.05 6.07 -20.65
C PHE A 21 -5.62 5.71 -21.06
N THR A 22 -4.88 6.70 -21.57
CA THR A 22 -3.44 6.59 -21.83
C THR A 22 -2.60 6.86 -20.58
N THR A 23 -3.14 7.63 -19.64
CA THR A 23 -2.48 7.96 -18.37
C THR A 23 -2.60 6.78 -17.39
N PRO A 24 -1.51 6.31 -16.78
CA PRO A 24 -1.55 5.17 -15.86
C PRO A 24 -2.31 5.50 -14.58
N PHE A 25 -2.98 4.48 -14.01
CA PHE A 25 -3.70 4.58 -12.76
C PHE A 25 -2.99 3.86 -11.61
N VAL A 26 -3.08 4.44 -10.41
CA VAL A 26 -2.76 3.79 -9.14
C VAL A 26 -4.06 3.64 -8.34
N CYS A 27 -4.23 2.49 -7.69
CA CYS A 27 -5.40 2.20 -6.85
C CYS A 27 -4.97 1.68 -5.48
N GLY A 28 -5.80 1.95 -4.46
CA GLY A 28 -5.67 1.38 -3.12
C GLY A 28 -6.15 -0.08 -3.04
N ALA A 29 -5.50 -0.90 -2.22
CA ALA A 29 -5.97 -2.24 -1.87
C ALA A 29 -5.69 -2.58 -0.40
N THR A 30 -6.57 -3.37 0.21
CA THR A 30 -6.41 -3.90 1.59
C THR A 30 -5.95 -5.36 1.64
N ASN A 31 -6.15 -6.09 0.54
CA ASN A 31 -5.87 -7.52 0.41
C ASN A 31 -5.59 -7.87 -1.06
N LEU A 32 -5.16 -9.12 -1.31
CA LEU A 32 -4.76 -9.54 -2.64
C LEU A 32 -5.93 -9.55 -3.65
N GLY A 33 -7.13 -9.95 -3.22
CA GLY A 33 -8.30 -10.01 -4.10
C GLY A 33 -8.69 -8.63 -4.62
N GLU A 34 -8.67 -7.64 -3.72
CA GLU A 34 -8.90 -6.25 -4.09
C GLU A 34 -7.83 -5.73 -5.07
N ALA A 35 -6.55 -5.99 -4.78
CA ALA A 35 -5.45 -5.61 -5.68
C ALA A 35 -5.63 -6.21 -7.09
N LEU A 36 -5.98 -7.50 -7.18
CA LEU A 36 -6.20 -8.18 -8.45
C LEU A 36 -7.41 -7.64 -9.22
N ARG A 37 -8.50 -7.27 -8.53
CA ARG A 37 -9.64 -6.61 -9.17
C ARG A 37 -9.26 -5.26 -9.75
N ARG A 38 -8.52 -4.42 -9.01
CA ARG A 38 -8.03 -3.12 -9.51
C ARG A 38 -7.08 -3.28 -10.71
N ILE A 39 -6.20 -4.29 -10.69
CA ILE A 39 -5.35 -4.62 -11.83
C ILE A 39 -6.19 -5.05 -13.04
N SER A 40 -7.22 -5.89 -12.82
CA SER A 40 -8.13 -6.34 -13.88
C SER A 40 -8.98 -5.23 -14.50
N GLU A 41 -9.13 -4.11 -13.80
CA GLU A 41 -9.78 -2.88 -14.28
C GLU A 41 -8.80 -1.91 -14.96
N GLY A 42 -7.50 -2.24 -15.01
CA GLY A 42 -6.45 -1.47 -15.68
C GLY A 42 -5.56 -0.62 -14.77
N ALA A 43 -5.50 -0.90 -13.46
CA ALA A 43 -4.52 -0.25 -12.58
C ALA A 43 -3.09 -0.67 -12.97
N ALA A 44 -2.24 0.31 -13.24
CA ALA A 44 -0.83 0.11 -13.59
C ALA A 44 0.09 0.03 -12.35
N MET A 45 -0.49 0.22 -11.16
CA MET A 45 0.20 0.27 -9.89
C MET A 45 -0.80 0.08 -8.74
N ILE A 46 -0.38 -0.57 -7.67
CA ILE A 46 -1.18 -0.73 -6.44
C ILE A 46 -0.46 -0.04 -5.27
N ARG A 47 -1.23 0.53 -4.35
CA ARG A 47 -0.76 0.93 -3.02
C ARG A 47 -1.62 0.30 -1.93
N SER A 48 -1.06 0.06 -0.75
CA SER A 48 -1.93 -0.21 0.41
C SER A 48 -2.83 1.01 0.66
N LYS A 49 -4.06 0.80 1.15
CA LYS A 49 -4.88 1.94 1.63
C LYS A 49 -4.30 2.53 2.91
N GLY A 50 -4.03 1.62 3.85
CA GLY A 50 -3.66 1.98 5.23
C GLY A 50 -4.79 2.79 5.87
N GLU A 51 -4.45 3.65 6.84
CA GLU A 51 -5.39 4.64 7.36
C GLU A 51 -4.77 6.03 7.19
N ALA A 52 -5.18 6.74 6.14
CA ALA A 52 -4.61 8.01 5.75
C ALA A 52 -4.84 9.08 6.83
N GLY A 53 -3.83 9.91 7.11
CA GLY A 53 -3.97 11.04 8.01
C GLY A 53 -3.86 10.74 9.51
N THR A 54 -3.67 9.48 9.90
CA THR A 54 -3.60 9.05 11.31
C THR A 54 -2.21 9.07 11.91
N GLY A 55 -1.16 8.97 11.09
CA GLY A 55 0.21 8.75 11.57
C GLY A 55 0.43 7.36 12.20
N ASN A 56 -0.48 6.41 11.94
CA ASN A 56 -0.41 5.06 12.46
C ASN A 56 -0.27 4.03 11.31
N VAL A 57 0.90 3.41 11.22
CA VAL A 57 1.27 2.48 10.13
C VAL A 57 0.60 1.10 10.21
N VAL A 58 -0.14 0.79 11.28
CA VAL A 58 -0.68 -0.56 11.55
C VAL A 58 -1.56 -1.08 10.40
N GLU A 59 -2.48 -0.27 9.85
CA GLU A 59 -3.32 -0.71 8.72
C GLU A 59 -2.48 -1.00 7.47
N ALA A 60 -1.51 -0.14 7.16
CA ALA A 60 -0.64 -0.34 6.01
C ALA A 60 0.16 -1.66 6.13
N VAL A 61 0.70 -1.93 7.33
CA VAL A 61 1.38 -3.20 7.64
C VAL A 61 0.44 -4.39 7.50
N ARG A 62 -0.80 -4.29 7.98
CA ARG A 62 -1.81 -5.35 7.85
C ARG A 62 -2.10 -5.65 6.38
N HIS A 63 -2.27 -4.63 5.55
CA HIS A 63 -2.53 -4.79 4.12
C HIS A 63 -1.35 -5.43 3.39
N LEU A 64 -0.12 -4.95 3.61
CA LEU A 64 1.07 -5.55 3.01
C LEU A 64 1.23 -7.03 3.40
N ARG A 65 1.04 -7.35 4.70
CA ARG A 65 1.12 -8.75 5.17
C ARG A 65 0.03 -9.62 4.58
N SER A 66 -1.18 -9.09 4.41
CA SER A 66 -2.29 -9.78 3.76
C SER A 66 -1.94 -10.12 2.30
N ILE A 67 -1.51 -9.11 1.53
CA ILE A 67 -1.16 -9.26 0.11
C ILE A 67 0.02 -10.22 -0.08
N PHE A 68 1.16 -9.97 0.55
CA PHE A 68 2.34 -10.83 0.40
C PHE A 68 2.15 -12.21 1.01
N GLY A 69 1.34 -12.32 2.08
CA GLY A 69 1.00 -13.61 2.68
C GLY A 69 0.22 -14.50 1.72
N ASP A 70 -0.76 -13.94 1.01
CA ASP A 70 -1.54 -14.69 0.03
C ASP A 70 -0.76 -15.00 -1.25
N ILE A 71 0.09 -14.07 -1.72
CA ILE A 71 1.03 -14.34 -2.83
C ILE A 71 1.91 -15.55 -2.51
N LYS A 72 2.48 -15.62 -1.30
CA LYS A 72 3.32 -16.75 -0.87
C LYS A 72 2.55 -18.08 -0.85
N LYS A 73 1.29 -18.07 -0.36
CA LYS A 73 0.46 -19.29 -0.32
C LYS A 73 0.08 -19.74 -1.73
N ILE A 74 -0.26 -18.82 -2.63
CA ILE A 74 -0.55 -19.12 -4.04
C ILE A 74 0.67 -19.72 -4.73
N GLY A 75 1.88 -19.17 -4.48
CA GLY A 75 3.12 -19.71 -5.03
C GLY A 75 3.48 -21.13 -4.58
N THR A 76 2.79 -21.66 -3.55
CA THR A 76 2.94 -23.06 -3.09
C THR A 76 1.72 -23.93 -3.41
N ALA A 77 0.68 -23.36 -4.00
CA ALA A 77 -0.57 -24.05 -4.29
C ALA A 77 -0.42 -24.93 -5.54
N ASP A 78 -1.14 -26.04 -5.59
CA ASP A 78 -1.22 -26.84 -6.80
C ASP A 78 -2.14 -26.20 -7.86
N SER A 79 -2.08 -26.71 -9.09
CA SER A 79 -2.86 -26.16 -10.20
C SER A 79 -4.38 -26.21 -9.99
N ALA A 80 -4.89 -27.17 -9.22
CA ALA A 80 -6.32 -27.31 -8.93
C ALA A 80 -6.77 -26.32 -7.85
N GLU A 81 -5.91 -26.07 -6.85
CA GLU A 81 -6.14 -25.08 -5.79
C GLU A 81 -6.25 -23.65 -6.36
N LEU A 82 -5.59 -23.33 -7.48
CA LEU A 82 -5.67 -22.00 -8.11
C LEU A 82 -7.12 -21.61 -8.51
N PHE A 83 -7.96 -22.58 -8.88
CA PHE A 83 -9.37 -22.32 -9.16
C PHE A 83 -10.15 -21.94 -7.91
N GLU A 84 -9.82 -22.51 -6.76
CA GLU A 84 -10.41 -22.13 -5.48
C GLU A 84 -9.93 -20.73 -5.05
N TRP A 85 -8.64 -20.45 -5.21
CA TRP A 85 -8.07 -19.13 -4.96
C TRP A 85 -8.76 -18.03 -5.76
N ALA A 86 -8.98 -18.25 -7.06
CA ALA A 86 -9.69 -17.30 -7.92
C ALA A 86 -11.12 -17.01 -7.42
N LYS A 87 -11.86 -18.05 -6.99
CA LYS A 87 -13.21 -17.90 -6.42
C LYS A 87 -13.19 -17.13 -5.10
N ARG A 88 -12.28 -17.48 -4.18
CA ARG A 88 -12.17 -16.86 -2.86
C ARG A 88 -11.74 -15.40 -2.95
N LEU A 89 -10.79 -15.08 -3.82
CA LEU A 89 -10.30 -13.72 -4.04
C LEU A 89 -11.25 -12.88 -4.89
N GLN A 90 -12.23 -13.51 -5.54
CA GLN A 90 -13.09 -12.88 -6.55
C GLN A 90 -12.25 -12.15 -7.59
N ALA A 91 -11.24 -12.84 -8.11
CA ALA A 91 -10.23 -12.30 -9.01
C ALA A 91 -10.12 -13.15 -10.29
N PRO A 92 -9.68 -12.57 -11.42
CA PRO A 92 -9.46 -13.32 -12.65
C PRO A 92 -8.46 -14.46 -12.45
N LEU A 93 -8.83 -15.67 -12.91
CA LEU A 93 -7.98 -16.85 -12.81
C LEU A 93 -6.60 -16.63 -13.44
N SER A 94 -6.52 -15.92 -14.58
CA SER A 94 -5.27 -15.64 -15.27
C SER A 94 -4.28 -14.87 -14.40
N LEU A 95 -4.75 -13.89 -13.61
CA LEU A 95 -3.88 -13.13 -12.70
C LEU A 95 -3.44 -13.98 -11.50
N VAL A 96 -4.29 -14.87 -11.02
CA VAL A 96 -3.93 -15.83 -9.96
C VAL A 96 -2.86 -16.80 -10.46
N GLN A 97 -2.98 -17.29 -11.69
CA GLN A 97 -1.99 -18.15 -12.33
C GLN A 97 -0.66 -17.41 -12.55
N GLU A 98 -0.71 -16.17 -13.03
CA GLU A 98 0.50 -15.35 -13.18
C GLU A 98 1.22 -15.13 -11.84
N ILE A 99 0.50 -14.90 -10.75
CA ILE A 99 1.10 -14.84 -9.40
C ILE A 99 1.71 -16.18 -8.99
N ALA A 100 1.03 -17.30 -9.26
CA ALA A 100 1.55 -18.63 -8.93
C ALA A 100 2.88 -18.92 -9.66
N GLU A 101 2.99 -18.47 -10.91
CA GLU A 101 4.19 -18.64 -11.74
C GLU A 101 5.32 -17.67 -11.35
N THR A 102 4.99 -16.40 -11.09
CA THR A 102 5.99 -15.33 -10.92
C THR A 102 6.33 -15.03 -9.46
N GLY A 103 5.47 -15.40 -8.52
CA GLY A 103 5.60 -15.09 -7.10
C GLY A 103 5.43 -13.60 -6.76
N GLN A 104 4.89 -12.79 -7.67
CA GLN A 104 4.75 -11.34 -7.51
C GLN A 104 3.52 -10.79 -8.25
N LEU A 105 3.13 -9.56 -7.92
CA LEU A 105 2.11 -8.85 -8.69
C LEU A 105 2.67 -8.43 -10.06
N PRO A 106 1.84 -8.36 -11.11
CA PRO A 106 2.25 -7.88 -12.44
C PRO A 106 2.51 -6.36 -12.47
N VAL A 107 2.23 -5.65 -11.37
CA VAL A 107 2.42 -4.20 -11.23
C VAL A 107 3.11 -3.86 -9.91
N PRO A 108 3.77 -2.70 -9.79
CA PRO A 108 4.40 -2.30 -8.54
C PRO A 108 3.39 -2.15 -7.39
N LEU A 109 3.78 -2.64 -6.22
CA LEU A 109 3.08 -2.44 -4.95
C LEU A 109 3.83 -1.47 -4.04
N PHE A 110 3.23 -0.32 -3.73
CA PHE A 110 3.75 0.66 -2.77
C PHE A 110 3.01 0.59 -1.43
N CYS A 111 3.65 1.08 -0.38
CA CYS A 111 3.02 1.26 0.93
C CYS A 111 2.47 2.69 1.07
N ALA A 112 1.20 2.83 1.45
CA ALA A 112 0.59 4.10 1.80
C ALA A 112 -0.30 3.98 3.04
N GLY A 113 -0.51 5.13 3.69
CA GLY A 113 -1.37 5.30 4.86
C GLY A 113 -0.61 5.15 6.18
N GLY A 114 -0.61 6.20 7.00
CA GLY A 114 -0.09 6.15 8.37
C GLY A 114 1.43 6.23 8.55
N LEU A 115 2.23 6.34 7.50
CA LEU A 115 3.68 6.55 7.63
C LEU A 115 3.97 7.96 8.18
N ALA A 116 4.71 8.04 9.27
CA ALA A 116 5.06 9.32 9.93
C ALA A 116 6.57 9.52 10.13
N THR A 117 7.35 8.44 10.10
CA THR A 117 8.78 8.45 10.44
C THR A 117 9.64 7.77 9.37
N PRO A 118 10.96 8.06 9.34
CA PRO A 118 11.90 7.30 8.51
C PRO A 118 11.89 5.78 8.81
N ALA A 119 11.66 5.39 10.06
CA ALA A 119 11.57 4.00 10.47
C ALA A 119 10.34 3.29 9.86
N ASP A 120 9.19 3.97 9.80
CA ASP A 120 7.99 3.42 9.15
C ASP A 120 8.22 3.16 7.66
N ALA A 121 8.90 4.10 7.00
CA ALA A 121 9.23 3.99 5.58
C ALA A 121 10.19 2.82 5.34
N ALA A 122 11.25 2.71 6.13
CA ALA A 122 12.19 1.59 6.04
C ALA A 122 11.50 0.25 6.33
N PHE A 123 10.65 0.20 7.35
CA PHE A 123 9.91 -1.01 7.70
C PHE A 123 8.96 -1.46 6.57
N ALA A 124 8.27 -0.53 5.91
CA ALA A 124 7.45 -0.84 4.74
C ALA A 124 8.26 -1.47 3.60
N MET A 125 9.47 -0.96 3.33
CA MET A 125 10.38 -1.53 2.34
C MET A 125 10.84 -2.94 2.74
N GLN A 126 11.20 -3.15 4.01
CA GLN A 126 11.58 -4.46 4.54
C GLN A 126 10.45 -5.50 4.48
N LEU A 127 9.19 -5.06 4.48
CA LEU A 127 8.03 -5.93 4.28
C LEU A 127 7.80 -6.33 2.81
N GLY A 128 8.56 -5.77 1.87
CA GLY A 128 8.50 -6.08 0.44
C GLY A 128 7.86 -5.01 -0.43
N ALA A 129 7.41 -3.87 0.13
CA ALA A 129 6.92 -2.77 -0.70
C ALA A 129 8.05 -2.23 -1.61
N HIS A 130 7.70 -1.84 -2.83
CA HIS A 130 8.67 -1.31 -3.81
C HIS A 130 9.00 0.16 -3.58
N SER A 131 8.13 0.89 -2.88
CA SER A 131 8.32 2.28 -2.44
C SER A 131 7.19 2.68 -1.48
N VAL A 132 7.15 3.95 -1.07
CA VAL A 132 6.20 4.51 -0.10
C VAL A 132 5.51 5.78 -0.59
N PHE A 133 4.27 6.00 -0.18
CA PHE A 133 3.56 7.28 -0.26
C PHE A 133 3.46 7.91 1.13
N VAL A 134 3.94 9.14 1.25
CA VAL A 134 3.84 9.90 2.51
C VAL A 134 3.27 11.29 2.24
N GLY A 135 2.10 11.55 2.81
CA GLY A 135 1.45 12.86 2.78
C GLY A 135 1.53 13.56 4.14
N SER A 136 0.54 13.29 5.00
CA SER A 136 0.42 13.92 6.32
C SER A 136 1.66 13.74 7.20
N GLY A 137 2.35 12.60 7.11
CA GLY A 137 3.56 12.31 7.88
C GLY A 137 4.66 13.35 7.69
N ILE A 138 4.74 13.96 6.50
CA ILE A 138 5.69 15.04 6.19
C ILE A 138 5.11 16.39 6.61
N PHE A 139 3.96 16.77 6.05
CA PHE A 139 3.46 18.15 6.13
C PHE A 139 2.78 18.51 7.45
N LYS A 140 2.41 17.52 8.29
CA LYS A 140 1.93 17.74 9.66
C LYS A 140 3.03 17.54 10.72
N SER A 141 4.30 17.50 10.31
CA SER A 141 5.44 17.45 11.24
C SER A 141 6.04 18.83 11.49
N ASP A 142 6.88 18.94 12.52
CA ASP A 142 7.53 20.21 12.88
C ASP A 142 8.44 20.74 11.76
N ASN A 143 9.14 19.85 11.06
CA ASN A 143 10.13 20.20 10.03
C ASN A 143 9.91 19.40 8.74
N PRO A 144 8.91 19.78 7.91
CA PRO A 144 8.54 19.01 6.71
C PRO A 144 9.69 18.78 5.73
N ALA A 145 10.55 19.79 5.49
CA ALA A 145 11.65 19.66 4.55
C ALA A 145 12.70 18.64 5.01
N LEU A 146 13.10 18.67 6.29
CA LEU A 146 14.04 17.71 6.85
C LEU A 146 13.43 16.32 6.91
N ARG A 147 12.15 16.20 7.31
CA ARG A 147 11.46 14.92 7.36
C ARG A 147 11.29 14.28 5.99
N ALA A 148 10.94 15.06 4.97
CA ALA A 148 10.87 14.59 3.59
C ALA A 148 12.21 14.00 3.14
N LYS A 149 13.31 14.73 3.36
CA LYS A 149 14.65 14.26 3.03
C LYS A 149 15.01 12.97 3.79
N ALA A 150 14.72 12.92 5.09
CA ALA A 150 14.98 11.76 5.93
C ALA A 150 14.20 10.52 5.48
N ILE A 151 12.92 10.68 5.11
CA ILE A 151 12.09 9.58 4.60
C ILE A 151 12.63 9.08 3.27
N VAL A 152 13.00 9.96 2.33
CA VAL A 152 13.59 9.55 1.04
C VAL A 152 14.90 8.77 1.25
N GLU A 153 15.79 9.26 2.12
CA GLU A 153 17.06 8.60 2.43
C GLU A 153 16.83 7.25 3.12
N ALA A 154 15.88 7.16 4.05
CA ALA A 154 15.50 5.90 4.70
C ALA A 154 14.84 4.89 3.75
N THR A 155 14.00 5.34 2.82
CA THR A 155 13.42 4.46 1.78
C THR A 155 14.50 3.91 0.86
N THR A 156 15.53 4.70 0.56
CA THR A 156 16.65 4.27 -0.30
C THR A 156 17.59 3.31 0.42
N HIS A 157 17.87 3.56 1.70
CA HIS A 157 18.84 2.83 2.51
C HIS A 157 18.16 2.00 3.61
N PHE A 158 17.01 1.39 3.32
CA PHE A 158 16.15 0.76 4.32
C PHE A 158 16.77 -0.45 5.05
N MET A 159 17.91 -0.96 4.58
CA MET A 159 18.67 -2.05 5.23
C MET A 159 19.90 -1.56 6.01
N ASP A 160 20.25 -0.27 5.93
CA ASP A 160 21.43 0.32 6.56
C ASP A 160 21.04 0.98 7.90
N ALA A 161 21.28 0.27 9.00
CA ALA A 161 20.91 0.74 10.33
C ALA A 161 21.61 2.06 10.73
N ASP A 162 22.84 2.30 10.26
CA ASP A 162 23.59 3.51 10.57
C ASP A 162 22.99 4.73 9.84
N VAL A 163 22.61 4.54 8.57
CA VAL A 163 21.88 5.58 7.82
C VAL A 163 20.53 5.84 8.48
N LEU A 164 19.76 4.81 8.82
CA LEU A 164 18.45 4.96 9.46
C LEU A 164 18.53 5.72 10.78
N ALA A 165 19.52 5.40 11.62
CA ALA A 165 19.76 6.11 12.86
C ALA A 165 20.10 7.58 12.59
N ARG A 166 21.06 7.85 11.70
CA ARG A 166 21.50 9.21 11.35
C ARG A 166 20.36 10.09 10.84
N VAL A 167 19.58 9.61 9.87
CA VAL A 167 18.52 10.41 9.23
C VAL A 167 17.31 10.62 10.14
N SER A 168 17.17 9.82 11.19
CA SER A 168 16.11 9.97 12.19
C SER A 168 16.43 11.00 13.27
N THR A 169 17.63 11.59 13.28
CA THR A 169 18.03 12.60 14.27
C THR A 169 17.71 14.03 13.83
N ALA A 170 17.41 14.90 14.79
CA ALA A 170 17.22 16.35 14.59
C ALA A 170 16.16 16.74 13.52
N ILE A 171 15.15 15.90 13.29
CA ILE A 171 14.06 16.13 12.32
C ILE A 171 12.74 16.63 12.94
N GLY A 172 12.78 17.07 14.21
CA GLY A 172 11.60 17.52 14.97
C GLY A 172 10.60 16.40 15.30
N ALA A 173 9.48 16.75 15.92
CA ALA A 173 8.43 15.78 16.23
C ALA A 173 7.72 15.30 14.95
N PRO A 174 7.34 14.00 14.88
CA PRO A 174 6.45 13.51 13.83
C PRO A 174 5.05 14.10 14.01
N MET A 175 4.20 13.91 13.01
CA MET A 175 2.77 14.14 13.22
C MET A 175 2.26 13.30 14.40
N THR A 176 1.38 13.87 15.21
CA THR A 176 0.77 13.15 16.33
C THR A 176 -0.14 12.04 15.80
N GLY A 177 0.07 10.82 16.29
CA GLY A 177 -0.78 9.68 15.99
C GLY A 177 -2.19 9.88 16.54
N ILE A 178 -3.22 9.70 15.72
CA ILE A 178 -4.60 9.53 16.19
C ILE A 178 -4.81 8.03 16.43
N GLY A 179 -5.25 7.65 17.63
CA GLY A 179 -5.55 6.25 17.94
C GLY A 179 -6.67 5.74 17.03
N MET A 180 -6.62 4.47 16.59
CA MET A 180 -7.62 3.92 15.65
C MET A 180 -9.05 3.96 16.18
N ASP A 181 -9.21 3.96 17.51
CA ASP A 181 -10.50 4.01 18.20
C ASP A 181 -11.10 5.43 18.23
N GLU A 182 -10.31 6.45 17.89
CA GLU A 182 -10.70 7.87 17.91
C GLU A 182 -11.06 8.40 16.51
N ILE A 183 -11.09 7.53 15.50
CA ILE A 183 -11.30 7.92 14.10
C ILE A 183 -12.78 7.76 13.74
N ASN A 184 -13.41 8.86 13.32
CA ASN A 184 -14.83 8.87 12.90
C ASN A 184 -15.08 8.25 11.51
N GLN A 185 -14.03 8.01 10.72
CA GLN A 185 -14.13 7.55 9.34
C GLN A 185 -12.94 6.67 8.98
N ARG A 186 -13.22 5.42 8.58
CA ARG A 186 -12.19 4.44 8.17
C ARG A 186 -12.08 4.40 6.66
N TYR A 187 -10.96 4.87 6.13
CA TYR A 187 -10.70 4.86 4.69
C TYR A 187 -10.38 3.46 4.17
N ALA A 188 -9.80 2.58 5.00
CA ALA A 188 -9.53 1.19 4.62
C ALA A 188 -10.79 0.42 4.20
N GLU A 189 -11.95 0.77 4.76
CA GLU A 189 -13.24 0.10 4.50
C GLU A 189 -13.95 0.60 3.23
N ARG A 190 -13.43 1.65 2.57
CA ARG A 190 -14.02 2.23 1.35
C ARG A 190 -13.41 1.64 0.09
N GLY A 191 -14.21 1.40 -0.94
CA GLY A 191 -13.75 0.74 -2.18
C GLY A 191 -13.88 -0.77 -2.03
N TRP A 192 -14.72 -1.38 -2.87
CA TRP A 192 -15.20 -2.77 -2.81
C TRP A 192 -14.39 -3.73 -3.70
#